data_AF-D6D3I8-F1
#
_entry.id   AF-D6D3I8-F1
#
_cell.length_a   1.000
_cell.length_b   1.000
_cell.length_c   1.000
_cell.angle_alpha   90.00
_cell.angle_beta   90.00
_cell.angle_gamma   90.00
#
_symmetry.space_group_name_H-M   'P 1'
#
loop_
_entity.id
_entity.type
_entity.pdbx_description
1 polymer ?
#
loop_
_entity_poly.entity_id
_entity_poly.type
_entity_poly.pdbx_seq_one_letter_code
_entity_poly.pdbx_strand_id
1 'polypeptide(L)'
;MIFKWLKKLFGLYDSSPTEILSNGELKPSAPKSLCDEFDKRKERVKQNRDKLKQSSTDWYVLNIPPQKDELQTRVFSPHKFENIPSLQALKDERLRKEAYELKVREEKAKLLLDKLEILIAQRKCQEAKQIMDEITHEIVRTKDSIIIKQYANIQKSLSELEKELEHERFVKLAEEQKRKEEEERKKREREEKEKVENEKRIAEERIRRQQEANRLAEEAPKKEQAEQAERQRLESLSAERKENWLAFKQVLENNGIRYLYHFTDRRNIPSIKRHGGLLSWSYCEKHKIDIPNPGGGNLSRNLDEMRNLQDYVRLSFTTEHPMMYVAMKDGRISNPVILRIDPSVVYLQHTMYADMNATTTKRTPNIGKSLEDFKKIHFSTVKAHKHFDLDENERPYFQAEVMVMTFIPKKYIINLDTF
;
A
#
# COMPACT_ATOMS: atom_id res chain seq x y z
N MET A 1 -22.18 -28.72 2.13
CA MET A 1 -23.16 -28.29 3.16
C MET A 1 -24.21 -29.35 3.48
N ILE A 2 -23.83 -30.64 3.58
CA ILE A 2 -24.71 -31.74 4.05
C ILE A 2 -24.18 -32.36 5.36
N PHE A 3 -22.92 -32.13 5.70
CA PHE A 3 -22.29 -32.58 6.95
C PHE A 3 -22.56 -31.71 8.20
N LYS A 4 -23.13 -30.50 8.05
CA LYS A 4 -23.56 -29.65 9.18
C LYS A 4 -24.96 -30.00 9.69
N TRP A 5 -25.75 -30.72 8.90
CA TRP A 5 -27.11 -31.14 9.26
C TRP A 5 -27.11 -32.40 10.16
N LEU A 6 -26.15 -33.31 9.95
CA LEU A 6 -26.00 -34.54 10.74
C LEU A 6 -25.47 -34.33 12.17
N LYS A 7 -24.69 -33.28 12.45
CA LYS A 7 -24.20 -32.97 13.81
C LYS A 7 -25.25 -32.33 14.74
N LYS A 8 -26.38 -31.86 14.19
CA LYS A 8 -27.49 -31.28 14.95
C LYS A 8 -28.53 -32.33 15.37
N LEU A 9 -28.51 -33.51 14.75
CA LEU A 9 -29.42 -34.63 15.02
C LEU A 9 -28.92 -35.55 16.16
N PHE A 10 -27.63 -35.49 16.50
CA PHE A 10 -27.01 -36.36 17.52
C PHE A 10 -26.45 -35.63 18.73
N GLY A 11 -26.72 -34.33 18.89
CA GLY A 11 -26.65 -33.64 20.19
C GLY A 11 -25.38 -33.83 21.02
N LEU A 12 -24.19 -33.87 20.42
CA LEU A 12 -22.93 -34.00 21.14
C LEU A 12 -21.98 -32.88 20.71
N TYR A 13 -21.90 -31.86 21.56
CA TYR A 13 -20.87 -30.83 21.55
C TYR A 13 -19.56 -31.44 22.02
N ASP A 14 -18.48 -31.12 21.31
CA ASP A 14 -17.11 -31.37 21.72
C ASP A 14 -16.82 -30.57 22.99
N SER A 15 -16.41 -31.26 24.06
CA SER A 15 -15.82 -30.64 25.24
C SER A 15 -14.73 -31.57 25.75
N SER A 16 -13.49 -31.27 25.36
CA SER A 16 -12.28 -31.86 25.94
C SER A 16 -11.75 -30.96 27.08
N PRO A 17 -10.97 -31.52 28.01
CA PRO A 17 -11.21 -31.32 29.44
C PRO A 17 -10.09 -30.59 30.19
N THR A 18 -10.28 -30.54 31.53
CA THR A 18 -9.31 -30.41 32.63
C THR A 18 -9.08 -28.99 33.17
N GLU A 19 -9.61 -28.73 34.38
CA GLU A 19 -8.82 -28.35 35.56
C GLU A 19 -9.67 -28.43 36.84
N ILE A 20 -8.99 -28.54 37.99
CA ILE A 20 -9.39 -29.25 39.22
C ILE A 20 -10.02 -28.35 40.30
N LEU A 21 -10.92 -28.97 41.07
CA LEU A 21 -11.51 -28.68 42.41
C LEU A 21 -11.03 -27.47 43.23
N SER A 22 -11.99 -26.72 43.81
CA SER A 22 -12.13 -26.57 45.28
C SER A 22 -13.49 -26.02 45.73
N ASN A 23 -14.04 -26.65 46.79
CA ASN A 23 -14.92 -26.16 47.86
C ASN A 23 -16.33 -25.57 47.56
N GLY A 24 -17.35 -26.42 47.78
CA GLY A 24 -18.35 -26.25 48.85
C GLY A 24 -19.37 -25.09 48.77
N GLU A 25 -20.55 -25.35 48.18
CA GLU A 25 -21.91 -25.21 48.77
C GLU A 25 -23.02 -25.13 47.70
N LEU A 26 -24.25 -25.46 48.12
CA LEU A 26 -25.40 -25.92 47.34
C LEU A 26 -26.34 -24.81 46.79
N LYS A 27 -26.78 -25.02 45.53
CA LYS A 27 -28.15 -24.83 44.94
C LYS A 27 -28.64 -23.40 44.57
N PRO A 28 -29.69 -23.22 43.70
CA PRO A 28 -30.61 -24.22 43.12
C PRO A 28 -30.93 -24.12 41.59
N SER A 29 -31.28 -25.30 41.06
CA SER A 29 -32.31 -25.65 40.05
C SER A 29 -32.55 -24.79 38.79
N ALA A 30 -32.38 -25.43 37.63
CA ALA A 30 -33.16 -25.20 36.41
C ALA A 30 -33.76 -26.55 35.93
N PRO A 31 -34.75 -26.53 35.01
CA PRO A 31 -36.15 -26.79 35.27
C PRO A 31 -36.51 -28.28 35.17
N LYS A 32 -37.48 -28.70 35.99
CA LYS A 32 -38.06 -30.05 36.02
C LYS A 32 -38.53 -30.40 34.61
N SER A 33 -37.99 -31.49 34.05
CA SER A 33 -38.43 -31.99 32.76
C SER A 33 -39.89 -32.44 32.91
N LEU A 34 -40.69 -32.22 31.87
CA LEU A 34 -42.10 -32.58 31.83
C LEU A 34 -42.31 -34.11 32.09
N CYS A 35 -41.26 -34.92 31.89
CA CYS A 35 -41.24 -36.34 32.25
C CYS A 35 -41.22 -36.59 33.77
N ASP A 36 -40.47 -35.79 34.54
CA ASP A 36 -40.39 -35.94 36.01
C ASP A 36 -41.72 -35.67 36.72
N GLU A 37 -42.57 -34.83 36.11
CA GLU A 37 -43.89 -34.53 36.62
C GLU A 37 -44.89 -35.65 36.35
N PHE A 38 -44.77 -36.32 35.20
CA PHE A 38 -45.58 -37.50 34.87
C PHE A 38 -45.24 -38.71 35.75
N ASP A 39 -43.96 -38.94 36.05
CA ASP A 39 -43.55 -40.05 36.92
C ASP A 39 -44.06 -39.85 38.35
N LYS A 40 -43.99 -38.63 38.88
CA LYS A 40 -44.59 -38.29 40.19
C LYS A 40 -46.10 -38.47 40.22
N ARG A 41 -46.78 -38.24 39.10
CA ARG A 41 -48.24 -38.44 39.00
C ARG A 41 -48.59 -39.92 38.98
N LYS A 42 -47.79 -40.76 38.30
CA LYS A 42 -47.92 -42.22 38.29
C LYS A 42 -47.75 -42.81 39.69
N GLU A 43 -46.75 -42.32 40.44
CA GLU A 43 -46.47 -42.81 41.80
C GLU A 43 -47.61 -42.47 42.79
N ARG A 44 -48.18 -41.27 42.70
CA ARG A 44 -49.34 -40.86 43.52
C ARG A 44 -50.59 -41.68 43.24
N VAL A 45 -50.85 -42.00 41.97
CA VAL A 45 -52.00 -42.85 41.60
C VAL A 45 -51.82 -44.27 42.12
N LYS A 46 -50.59 -44.81 42.10
CA LYS A 46 -50.26 -46.12 42.66
C LYS A 46 -50.48 -46.16 44.18
N GLN A 47 -49.98 -45.16 44.92
CA GLN A 47 -50.20 -45.04 46.36
C GLN A 47 -51.69 -44.90 46.75
N ASN A 48 -52.49 -44.16 45.97
CA ASN A 48 -53.93 -44.07 46.22
C ASN A 48 -54.68 -45.38 45.92
N ARG A 49 -54.23 -46.14 44.93
CA ARG A 49 -54.79 -47.46 44.61
C ARG A 49 -54.46 -48.49 45.70
N ASP A 50 -53.26 -48.44 46.27
CA ASP A 50 -52.84 -49.35 47.33
C ASP A 50 -53.54 -49.02 48.67
N LYS A 51 -53.86 -47.74 48.93
CA LYS A 51 -54.69 -47.32 50.06
C LYS A 51 -56.17 -47.72 49.94
N LEU A 52 -56.66 -48.03 48.74
CA LEU A 52 -58.06 -48.40 48.50
C LEU A 52 -58.33 -49.90 48.62
N LYS A 53 -57.31 -50.74 48.88
CA LYS A 53 -57.47 -52.20 48.96
C LYS A 53 -57.01 -52.75 50.30
N GLN A 54 -57.89 -52.67 51.30
CA GLN A 54 -58.17 -53.72 52.29
C GLN A 54 -59.16 -53.19 53.34
N SER A 55 -60.46 -53.22 53.03
CA SER A 55 -61.47 -53.44 54.06
C SER A 55 -61.82 -54.93 54.05
N SER A 56 -61.52 -55.60 55.17
CA SER A 56 -61.76 -57.03 55.37
C SER A 56 -63.24 -57.36 55.15
N THR A 57 -63.52 -58.32 54.28
CA THR A 57 -64.87 -58.71 53.90
C THR A 57 -65.34 -59.88 54.77
N ASP A 58 -65.50 -59.64 56.08
CA ASP A 58 -66.12 -60.59 57.01
C ASP A 58 -67.46 -60.03 57.52
N TRP A 59 -68.53 -60.31 56.78
CA TRP A 59 -69.89 -59.80 57.02
C TRP A 59 -70.70 -60.64 58.04
N TYR A 60 -70.07 -61.50 58.85
CA TYR A 60 -70.76 -62.44 59.76
C TYR A 60 -70.21 -62.49 61.19
N VAL A 61 -69.95 -61.35 61.82
CA VAL A 61 -69.76 -61.29 63.29
C VAL A 61 -70.52 -60.12 63.89
N LEU A 62 -71.66 -60.42 64.52
CA LEU A 62 -72.42 -59.47 65.34
C LEU A 62 -71.77 -59.38 66.73
N ASN A 63 -71.05 -58.29 67.00
CA ASN A 63 -70.59 -57.96 68.35
C ASN A 63 -71.72 -57.24 69.10
N ILE A 64 -72.35 -57.95 70.03
CA ILE A 64 -73.33 -57.40 70.97
C ILE A 64 -72.56 -56.84 72.19
N PRO A 65 -72.66 -55.54 72.52
CA PRO A 65 -72.10 -55.00 73.75
C PRO A 65 -72.93 -55.40 74.98
N PRO A 66 -72.32 -55.58 76.17
CA PRO A 66 -73.01 -56.09 77.35
C PRO A 66 -73.92 -55.05 78.01
N GLN A 67 -75.01 -55.55 78.62
CA GLN A 67 -75.99 -54.82 79.43
C GLN A 67 -75.45 -54.41 80.82
N LYS A 68 -75.97 -53.27 81.32
CA LYS A 68 -76.10 -52.72 82.71
C LYS A 68 -75.43 -51.34 82.86
N ASP A 69 -76.04 -50.28 83.41
CA ASP A 69 -77.12 -50.15 84.40
C ASP A 69 -78.04 -48.91 84.18
N GLU A 70 -79.23 -49.04 84.77
CA GLU A 70 -80.30 -48.12 85.21
C GLU A 70 -80.39 -46.62 84.83
N LEU A 71 -81.66 -46.26 84.56
CA LEU A 71 -82.29 -45.02 84.12
C LEU A 71 -82.04 -43.76 85.00
N GLN A 72 -81.73 -42.64 84.35
CA GLN A 72 -82.27 -41.33 84.75
C GLN A 72 -83.12 -40.76 83.61
N THR A 73 -84.41 -40.55 83.89
CA THR A 73 -85.37 -39.92 82.99
C THR A 73 -84.93 -38.51 82.59
N ARG A 74 -84.49 -38.32 81.35
CA ARG A 74 -84.39 -36.98 80.75
C ARG A 74 -85.73 -36.65 80.09
N VAL A 75 -86.40 -35.65 80.65
CA VAL A 75 -87.60 -35.03 80.09
C VAL A 75 -87.31 -34.57 78.65
N PHE A 76 -88.16 -34.98 77.72
CA PHE A 76 -88.09 -34.60 76.31
C PHE A 76 -88.47 -33.12 76.13
N SER A 77 -87.51 -32.29 75.73
CA SER A 77 -87.78 -30.93 75.22
C SER A 77 -87.95 -31.00 73.70
N PRO A 78 -89.10 -30.57 73.13
CA PRO A 78 -89.31 -30.56 71.69
C PRO A 78 -88.29 -29.67 70.98
N HIS A 79 -87.68 -30.16 69.92
CA HIS A 79 -86.81 -29.38 69.05
C HIS A 79 -87.64 -28.32 68.32
N LYS A 80 -87.38 -27.04 68.56
CA LYS A 80 -87.98 -25.94 67.79
C LYS A 80 -87.35 -25.92 66.40
N PHE A 81 -88.13 -26.22 65.36
CA PHE A 81 -87.71 -25.97 63.98
C PHE A 81 -87.37 -24.49 63.82
N GLU A 82 -86.16 -24.18 63.35
CA GLU A 82 -85.81 -22.83 62.90
C GLU A 82 -86.68 -22.43 61.71
N ASN A 83 -86.98 -21.13 61.58
CA ASN A 83 -87.83 -20.56 60.54
C ASN A 83 -87.40 -21.06 59.14
N ILE A 84 -88.25 -21.86 58.49
CA ILE A 84 -88.04 -22.30 57.10
C ILE A 84 -88.38 -21.11 56.18
N PRO A 85 -87.43 -20.61 55.36
CA PRO A 85 -87.69 -19.49 54.46
C PRO A 85 -88.73 -19.87 53.40
N SER A 86 -89.66 -18.96 53.12
CA SER A 86 -90.72 -19.19 52.13
C SER A 86 -90.17 -19.18 50.70
N LEU A 87 -90.85 -19.87 49.77
CA LEU A 87 -90.50 -19.85 48.33
C LEU A 87 -90.40 -18.43 47.75
N GLN A 88 -91.20 -17.49 48.28
CA GLN A 88 -91.15 -16.07 47.91
C GLN A 88 -89.81 -15.43 48.34
N ALA A 89 -89.36 -15.69 49.56
CA ALA A 89 -88.10 -15.16 50.08
C ALA A 89 -86.89 -15.65 49.28
N LEU A 90 -86.88 -16.94 48.89
CA LEU A 90 -85.82 -17.51 48.05
C LEU A 90 -85.82 -16.95 46.61
N LYS A 91 -86.99 -16.64 46.06
CA LYS A 91 -87.12 -15.98 44.74
C LYS A 91 -86.59 -14.55 44.77
N ASP A 92 -86.94 -13.78 45.79
CA ASP A 92 -86.49 -12.40 45.94
C ASP A 92 -84.99 -12.32 46.24
N GLU A 93 -84.44 -13.27 47.00
CA GLU A 93 -83.00 -13.39 47.22
C GLU A 93 -82.24 -13.73 45.93
N ARG A 94 -82.78 -14.62 45.09
CA ARG A 94 -82.21 -14.92 43.76
C ARG A 94 -82.20 -13.69 42.86
N LEU A 95 -83.33 -12.97 42.77
CA LEU A 95 -83.43 -11.76 41.96
C LEU A 95 -82.47 -10.65 42.44
N ARG A 96 -82.28 -10.51 43.76
CA ARG A 96 -81.28 -9.57 44.32
C ARG A 96 -79.86 -9.97 43.98
N LYS A 97 -79.52 -11.25 44.05
CA LYS A 97 -78.19 -11.77 43.66
C LYS A 97 -77.93 -11.53 42.17
N GLU A 98 -78.90 -11.86 41.31
CA GLU A 98 -78.80 -11.62 39.86
C GLU A 98 -78.65 -10.12 39.53
N ALA A 99 -79.41 -9.24 40.18
CA ALA A 99 -79.30 -7.79 40.00
C ALA A 99 -77.95 -7.23 40.49
N TYR A 100 -77.44 -7.73 41.61
CA TYR A 100 -76.12 -7.37 42.12
C TYR A 100 -75.01 -7.81 41.16
N GLU A 101 -75.07 -9.03 40.65
CA GLU A 101 -74.09 -9.54 39.70
C GLU A 101 -74.11 -8.79 38.36
N LEU A 102 -75.28 -8.38 37.87
CA LEU A 102 -75.38 -7.53 36.68
C LEU A 102 -74.72 -6.17 36.92
N LYS A 103 -74.96 -5.54 38.07
CA LYS A 103 -74.35 -4.26 38.44
C LYS A 103 -72.82 -4.33 38.54
N VAL A 104 -72.29 -5.39 39.15
CA VAL A 104 -70.83 -5.62 39.24
C VAL A 104 -70.20 -5.78 37.85
N ARG A 105 -70.88 -6.47 36.93
CA ARG A 105 -70.40 -6.61 35.54
C ARG A 105 -70.47 -5.31 34.76
N GLU A 106 -71.51 -4.51 34.94
CA GLU A 106 -71.63 -3.18 34.33
C GLU A 106 -70.54 -2.22 34.81
N GLU A 107 -70.21 -2.23 36.11
CA GLU A 107 -69.10 -1.44 36.67
C GLU A 107 -67.74 -1.90 36.14
N LYS A 108 -67.53 -3.21 36.00
CA LYS A 108 -66.33 -3.78 35.38
C LYS A 108 -66.20 -3.38 33.90
N ALA A 109 -67.30 -3.42 33.15
CA ALA A 109 -67.33 -3.01 31.74
C ALA A 109 -67.00 -1.52 31.59
N LYS A 110 -67.55 -0.64 32.43
CA LYS A 110 -67.21 0.79 32.45
C LYS A 110 -65.73 1.05 32.73
N LEU A 111 -65.18 0.41 33.77
CA LEU A 111 -63.77 0.54 34.11
C LEU A 111 -62.84 0.10 32.95
N LEU A 112 -63.21 -0.96 32.24
CA LEU A 112 -62.44 -1.43 31.09
C LEU A 112 -62.58 -0.49 29.88
N LEU A 113 -63.76 0.10 29.64
CA LEU A 113 -63.96 1.12 28.60
C LEU A 113 -63.13 2.38 28.88
N ASP A 114 -63.10 2.86 30.13
CA ASP A 114 -62.28 4.03 30.53
C ASP A 114 -60.79 3.76 30.30
N LYS A 115 -60.31 2.57 30.66
CA LYS A 115 -58.93 2.14 30.37
C LYS A 115 -58.64 2.13 28.87
N LEU A 116 -59.63 1.73 28.07
CA LEU A 116 -59.46 1.65 26.62
C LEU A 116 -59.37 3.03 25.97
N GLU A 117 -60.19 3.99 26.42
CA GLU A 117 -60.08 5.39 26.00
C GLU A 117 -58.71 5.97 26.34
N ILE A 118 -58.17 5.67 27.52
CA ILE A 118 -56.81 6.08 27.92
C ILE A 118 -55.75 5.48 26.99
N LEU A 119 -55.86 4.20 26.64
CA LEU A 119 -54.89 3.53 25.76
C LEU A 119 -54.95 4.04 24.32
N ILE A 120 -56.15 4.37 23.82
CA ILE A 120 -56.33 5.02 22.51
C ILE A 120 -55.69 6.41 22.54
N ALA A 121 -55.93 7.20 23.59
CA ALA A 121 -55.30 8.51 23.76
C ALA A 121 -53.76 8.42 23.82
N GLN A 122 -53.23 7.34 24.41
CA GLN A 122 -51.79 7.04 24.46
C GLN A 122 -51.24 6.45 23.15
N ARG A 123 -52.06 6.28 22.10
CA ARG A 123 -51.72 5.65 20.82
C ARG A 123 -51.17 4.21 20.95
N LYS A 124 -51.58 3.49 22.00
CA LYS A 124 -51.13 2.11 22.27
C LYS A 124 -52.11 1.07 21.69
N CYS A 125 -52.19 1.01 20.36
CA CYS A 125 -53.16 0.15 19.66
C CYS A 125 -53.08 -1.34 20.04
N GLN A 126 -51.89 -1.87 20.31
CA GLN A 126 -51.73 -3.30 20.60
C GLN A 126 -52.22 -3.68 22.01
N GLU A 127 -51.98 -2.83 23.00
CA GLU A 127 -52.53 -2.97 24.36
C GLU A 127 -54.05 -2.75 24.34
N ALA A 128 -54.53 -1.78 23.57
CA ALA A 128 -55.96 -1.51 23.43
C ALA A 128 -56.73 -2.68 22.76
N LYS A 129 -56.15 -3.36 21.77
CA LYS A 129 -56.76 -4.58 21.18
C LYS A 129 -56.96 -5.70 22.20
N GLN A 130 -55.96 -5.93 23.05
CA GLN A 130 -56.03 -6.97 24.08
C GLN A 130 -57.19 -6.70 25.05
N ILE A 131 -57.36 -5.45 25.47
CA ILE A 131 -58.47 -5.07 26.35
C ILE A 131 -59.82 -5.09 25.61
N MET A 132 -59.87 -4.77 24.31
CA MET A 132 -61.10 -4.92 23.50
C MET A 132 -61.60 -6.36 23.46
N ASP A 133 -60.69 -7.33 23.29
CA ASP A 133 -61.03 -8.75 23.28
C ASP A 133 -61.60 -9.19 24.65
N GLU A 134 -61.04 -8.69 25.76
CA GLU A 134 -61.54 -8.94 27.12
C GLU A 134 -62.93 -8.33 27.37
N ILE A 135 -63.18 -7.10 26.90
CA ILE A 135 -64.46 -6.40 27.03
C ILE A 135 -65.56 -7.06 26.20
N THR A 136 -65.23 -7.60 25.03
CA THR A 136 -66.19 -8.25 24.11
C THR A 136 -67.01 -9.33 24.83
N HIS A 137 -66.36 -10.12 25.70
CA HIS A 137 -67.02 -11.18 26.45
C HIS A 137 -67.98 -10.69 27.54
N GLU A 138 -67.71 -9.51 28.14
CA GLU A 138 -68.54 -8.91 29.18
C GLU A 138 -69.72 -8.13 28.59
N ILE A 139 -69.53 -7.47 27.45
CA ILE A 139 -70.58 -6.67 26.78
C ILE A 139 -71.69 -7.55 26.18
N VAL A 140 -71.38 -8.73 25.63
CA VAL A 140 -72.38 -9.66 25.06
C VAL A 140 -73.45 -10.08 26.08
N ARG A 141 -73.13 -10.04 27.38
CA ARG A 141 -74.05 -10.41 28.47
C ARG A 141 -74.73 -9.21 29.15
N THR A 142 -74.34 -7.99 28.77
CA THR A 142 -74.82 -6.74 29.38
C THR A 142 -76.02 -6.20 28.59
N LYS A 143 -77.06 -5.72 29.29
CA LYS A 143 -78.29 -5.17 28.67
C LYS A 143 -78.32 -3.64 28.59
N ASP A 144 -77.29 -2.97 29.11
CA ASP A 144 -77.18 -1.51 29.11
C ASP A 144 -76.87 -0.96 27.70
N SER A 145 -77.79 -0.16 27.16
CA SER A 145 -77.68 0.46 25.84
C SER A 145 -76.53 1.49 25.75
N ILE A 146 -76.16 2.11 26.88
CA ILE A 146 -75.14 3.16 26.93
C ILE A 146 -73.74 2.55 26.74
N ILE A 147 -73.45 1.47 27.45
CA ILE A 147 -72.17 0.73 27.39
C ILE A 147 -71.93 0.17 25.99
N ILE A 148 -72.98 -0.37 25.35
CA ILE A 148 -72.91 -0.91 23.98
C ILE A 148 -72.59 0.19 22.96
N LYS A 149 -73.19 1.37 23.09
CA LYS A 149 -72.91 2.52 22.20
C LYS A 149 -71.50 3.07 22.38
N GLN A 150 -71.02 3.17 23.63
CA GLN A 150 -69.66 3.60 23.93
C GLN A 150 -68.64 2.64 23.34
N TYR A 151 -68.84 1.33 23.50
CA TYR A 151 -67.99 0.31 22.90
C TYR A 151 -67.92 0.41 21.37
N ALA A 152 -69.06 0.58 20.69
CA ALA A 152 -69.09 0.74 19.23
C ALA A 152 -68.34 2.00 18.75
N ASN A 153 -68.45 3.11 19.49
CA ASN A 153 -67.72 4.34 19.20
C ASN A 153 -66.21 4.14 19.35
N ILE A 154 -65.81 3.54 20.47
CA ILE A 154 -64.42 3.27 20.79
C ILE A 154 -63.79 2.27 19.79
N GLN A 155 -64.55 1.27 19.34
CA GLN A 155 -64.15 0.33 18.28
C GLN A 155 -63.86 1.06 16.96
N LYS A 156 -64.68 2.06 16.61
CA LYS A 156 -64.45 2.90 15.43
C LYS A 156 -63.18 3.74 15.58
N SER A 157 -62.98 4.39 16.73
CA SER A 157 -61.78 5.17 17.02
C SER A 157 -60.50 4.33 16.99
N LEU A 158 -60.55 3.07 17.45
CA LEU A 158 -59.41 2.15 17.31
C LEU A 158 -59.07 1.83 15.86
N SER A 159 -60.08 1.53 15.04
CA SER A 159 -59.87 1.23 13.62
C SER A 159 -59.32 2.43 12.84
N GLU A 160 -59.77 3.64 13.18
CA GLU A 160 -59.22 4.89 12.61
C GLU A 160 -57.77 5.10 13.01
N LEU A 161 -57.44 4.96 14.30
CA LEU A 161 -56.07 5.08 14.80
C LEU A 161 -55.11 4.03 14.19
N GLU A 162 -55.59 2.81 13.96
CA GLU A 162 -54.81 1.75 13.28
C GLU A 162 -54.45 2.14 11.85
N LYS A 163 -55.42 2.64 11.08
CA LYS A 163 -55.19 3.09 9.70
C LYS A 163 -54.22 4.27 9.66
N GLU A 164 -54.31 5.20 10.60
CA GLU A 164 -53.36 6.31 10.72
C GLU A 164 -51.93 5.82 10.97
N LEU A 165 -51.75 4.93 11.95
CA LEU A 165 -50.42 4.39 12.28
C LEU A 165 -49.83 3.55 11.14
N GLU A 166 -50.65 2.79 10.42
CA GLU A 166 -50.21 2.07 9.22
C GLU A 166 -49.79 3.04 8.12
N HIS A 167 -50.58 4.07 7.85
CA HIS A 167 -50.24 5.09 6.86
C HIS A 167 -48.94 5.83 7.21
N GLU A 168 -48.76 6.25 8.47
CA GLU A 168 -47.52 6.87 8.95
C GLU A 168 -46.30 5.95 8.75
N ARG A 169 -46.45 4.64 8.99
CA ARG A 169 -45.39 3.65 8.75
C ARG A 169 -45.03 3.53 7.27
N PHE A 170 -46.03 3.47 6.38
CA PHE A 170 -45.80 3.41 4.94
C PHE A 170 -45.11 4.67 4.41
N VAL A 171 -45.51 5.86 4.88
CA VAL A 171 -44.88 7.13 4.50
C VAL A 171 -43.41 7.15 4.95
N LYS A 172 -43.13 6.81 6.21
CA LYS A 172 -41.74 6.74 6.71
C LYS A 172 -40.88 5.76 5.91
N LEU A 173 -41.41 4.59 5.57
CA LEU A 173 -40.69 3.59 4.77
C LEU A 173 -40.39 4.11 3.35
N ALA A 174 -41.35 4.78 2.72
CA ALA A 174 -41.19 5.36 1.39
C ALA A 174 -40.19 6.52 1.39
N GLU A 175 -40.18 7.37 2.43
CA GLU A 175 -39.18 8.42 2.61
C GLU A 175 -37.78 7.84 2.81
N GLU A 176 -37.64 6.79 3.63
CA GLU A 176 -36.36 6.12 3.85
C GLU A 176 -35.83 5.47 2.57
N GLN A 177 -36.69 4.82 1.78
CA GLN A 177 -36.34 4.26 0.48
C GLN A 177 -35.86 5.34 -0.49
N LYS A 178 -36.61 6.44 -0.64
CA LYS A 178 -36.20 7.57 -1.49
C LYS A 178 -34.85 8.16 -1.08
N ARG A 179 -34.61 8.29 0.22
CA ARG A 179 -33.33 8.78 0.74
C ARG A 179 -32.17 7.84 0.39
N LYS A 180 -32.36 6.52 0.55
CA LYS A 180 -31.35 5.51 0.18
C LYS A 180 -31.06 5.53 -1.33
N GLU A 181 -32.09 5.61 -2.16
CA GLU A 181 -31.94 5.71 -3.62
C GLU A 181 -31.20 6.99 -4.02
N GLU A 182 -31.49 8.13 -3.40
CA GLU A 182 -30.80 9.39 -3.67
C GLU A 182 -29.33 9.36 -3.21
N GLU A 183 -29.04 8.78 -2.05
CA GLU A 183 -27.67 8.58 -1.56
C GLU A 183 -26.88 7.63 -2.48
N GLU A 184 -27.47 6.52 -2.94
CA GLU A 184 -26.85 5.64 -3.93
C GLU A 184 -26.60 6.35 -5.26
N ARG A 185 -27.57 7.13 -5.76
CA ARG A 185 -27.41 7.87 -7.01
C ARG A 185 -26.25 8.86 -6.90
N LYS A 186 -26.19 9.64 -5.82
CA LYS A 186 -25.08 10.57 -5.54
C LYS A 186 -23.74 9.87 -5.44
N LYS A 187 -23.70 8.66 -4.85
CA LYS A 187 -22.48 7.85 -4.77
C LYS A 187 -22.01 7.40 -6.15
N ARG A 188 -22.91 6.87 -6.98
CA ARG A 188 -22.59 6.43 -8.36
C ARG A 188 -22.10 7.59 -9.23
N GLU A 189 -22.75 8.76 -9.15
CA GLU A 189 -22.32 9.96 -9.89
C GLU A 189 -20.91 10.43 -9.47
N ARG A 190 -20.55 10.31 -8.19
CA ARG A 190 -19.20 10.63 -7.70
C ARG A 190 -18.17 9.64 -8.22
N GLU A 191 -18.44 8.35 -8.11
CA GLU A 191 -17.54 7.29 -8.61
C GLU A 191 -17.32 7.40 -10.13
N GLU A 192 -18.35 7.76 -10.89
CA GLU A 192 -18.24 7.96 -12.34
C GLU A 192 -17.39 9.19 -12.67
N LYS A 193 -17.60 10.31 -11.97
CA LYS A 193 -16.76 11.51 -12.11
C LYS A 193 -15.28 11.24 -11.79
N GLU A 194 -15.01 10.53 -10.71
CA GLU A 194 -13.65 10.13 -10.32
C GLU A 194 -13.01 9.22 -11.36
N LYS A 195 -13.76 8.27 -11.94
CA LYS A 195 -13.27 7.41 -13.03
C LYS A 195 -12.90 8.22 -14.27
N VAL A 196 -13.78 9.11 -14.71
CA VAL A 196 -13.54 9.97 -15.89
C VAL A 196 -12.34 10.89 -15.66
N GLU A 197 -12.19 11.46 -14.47
CA GLU A 197 -11.04 12.30 -14.12
C GLU A 197 -9.74 11.50 -14.08
N ASN A 198 -9.76 10.30 -13.50
CA ASN A 198 -8.60 9.42 -13.46
C ASN A 198 -8.19 8.94 -14.87
N GLU A 199 -9.16 8.61 -15.73
CA GLU A 199 -8.90 8.26 -17.13
C GLU A 199 -8.28 9.42 -17.92
N LYS A 200 -8.79 10.65 -17.73
CA LYS A 200 -8.19 11.87 -18.31
C LYS A 200 -6.75 12.05 -17.84
N ARG A 201 -6.48 11.93 -16.55
CA ARG A 201 -5.13 12.04 -15.98
C ARG A 201 -4.17 11.00 -16.57
N ILE A 202 -4.62 9.74 -16.70
CA ILE A 202 -3.83 8.67 -17.32
C ILE A 202 -3.58 8.96 -18.81
N ALA A 203 -4.57 9.46 -19.54
CA ALA A 203 -4.43 9.82 -20.95
C ALA A 203 -3.44 10.98 -21.14
N GLU A 204 -3.55 12.04 -20.34
CA GLU A 204 -2.62 13.17 -20.35
C GLU A 204 -1.19 12.75 -20.02
N GLU A 205 -1.01 11.88 -19.01
CA GLU A 205 0.31 11.36 -18.65
C GLU A 205 0.91 10.51 -19.78
N ARG A 206 0.09 9.68 -20.45
CA ARG A 206 0.52 8.91 -21.63
C ARG A 206 0.97 9.82 -22.77
N ILE A 207 0.20 10.89 -23.06
CA ILE A 207 0.57 11.87 -24.09
C ILE A 207 1.90 12.54 -23.75
N ARG A 208 2.08 12.97 -22.49
CA ARG A 208 3.33 13.60 -22.03
C ARG A 208 4.52 12.66 -22.17
N ARG A 209 4.39 11.40 -21.73
CA ARG A 209 5.45 10.38 -21.86
C ARG A 209 5.77 10.11 -23.33
N GLN A 210 4.75 10.04 -24.19
CA GLN A 210 4.95 9.84 -25.63
C GLN A 210 5.67 11.03 -26.28
N GLN A 211 5.31 12.27 -25.91
CA GLN A 211 5.99 13.47 -26.41
C GLN A 211 7.46 13.51 -25.97
N GLU A 212 7.76 13.17 -24.71
CA GLU A 212 9.13 13.10 -24.21
C GLU A 212 9.94 12.00 -24.91
N ALA A 213 9.33 10.82 -25.10
CA ALA A 213 9.94 9.73 -25.85
C ALA A 213 10.22 10.13 -27.31
N ASN A 214 9.28 10.80 -27.98
CA ASN A 214 9.46 11.30 -29.35
C ASN A 214 10.58 12.34 -29.41
N ARG A 215 10.64 13.28 -28.47
CA ARG A 215 11.72 14.29 -28.40
C ARG A 215 13.09 13.62 -28.23
N LEU A 216 13.21 12.64 -27.33
CA LEU A 216 14.45 11.90 -27.13
C LEU A 216 14.82 11.07 -28.36
N ALA A 217 13.84 10.46 -29.03
CA ALA A 217 14.03 9.70 -30.26
C ALA A 217 14.46 10.59 -31.45
N GLU A 218 14.05 11.85 -31.49
CA GLU A 218 14.52 12.82 -32.49
C GLU A 218 15.90 13.40 -32.16
N GLU A 219 16.22 13.60 -30.89
CA GLU A 219 17.50 14.14 -30.45
C GLU A 219 18.65 13.12 -30.55
N ALA A 220 18.38 11.84 -30.28
CA ALA A 220 19.38 10.77 -30.32
C ALA A 220 20.11 10.66 -31.68
N PRO A 221 19.43 10.54 -32.84
CA PRO A 221 20.10 10.43 -34.13
C PRO A 221 20.85 11.72 -34.49
N LYS A 222 20.34 12.90 -34.10
CA LYS A 222 21.06 14.17 -34.32
C LYS A 222 22.37 14.22 -33.52
N LYS A 223 22.36 13.76 -32.27
CA LYS A 223 23.57 13.66 -31.43
C LYS A 223 24.54 12.64 -32.00
N GLU A 224 24.05 11.48 -32.42
CA GLU A 224 24.88 10.44 -33.04
C GLU A 224 25.51 10.91 -34.36
N GLN A 225 24.73 11.55 -35.24
CA GLN A 225 25.24 12.13 -36.48
C GLN A 225 26.29 13.21 -36.21
N ALA A 226 26.07 14.08 -35.22
CA ALA A 226 27.06 15.09 -34.84
C ALA A 226 28.35 14.46 -34.30
N GLU A 227 28.25 13.41 -33.48
CA GLU A 227 29.41 12.68 -32.98
C GLU A 227 30.17 11.97 -34.12
N GLN A 228 29.46 11.33 -35.05
CA GLN A 228 30.06 10.70 -36.22
C GLN A 228 30.76 11.72 -37.13
N ALA A 229 30.13 12.86 -37.39
CA ALA A 229 30.72 13.94 -38.20
C ALA A 229 31.98 14.51 -37.53
N GLU A 230 31.97 14.70 -36.21
CA GLU A 230 33.14 15.17 -35.48
C GLU A 230 34.27 14.14 -35.47
N ARG A 231 33.96 12.84 -35.32
CA ARG A 231 34.96 11.76 -35.47
C ARG A 231 35.57 11.76 -36.87
N GLN A 232 34.76 11.89 -37.92
CA GLN A 232 35.24 11.96 -39.31
C GLN A 232 36.13 13.19 -39.55
N ARG A 233 35.78 14.33 -38.95
CA ARG A 233 36.62 15.54 -38.98
C ARG A 233 37.97 15.32 -38.31
N LEU A 234 37.98 14.71 -37.12
CA LEU A 234 39.22 14.39 -36.40
C LEU A 234 40.09 13.39 -37.18
N GLU A 235 39.48 12.37 -37.78
CA GLU A 235 40.22 11.42 -38.61
C GLU A 235 40.84 12.09 -39.84
N SER A 236 40.10 12.98 -40.50
CA SER A 236 40.59 13.75 -41.65
C SER A 236 41.85 14.56 -41.32
N LEU A 237 41.95 15.17 -40.13
CA LEU A 237 43.15 15.91 -39.68
C LEU A 237 44.42 15.03 -39.64
N SER A 238 44.25 13.73 -39.46
CA SER A 238 45.32 12.73 -39.35
C SER A 238 45.46 11.84 -40.59
N ALA A 239 44.67 12.11 -41.63
CA ALA A 239 44.65 11.33 -42.87
C ALA A 239 45.69 11.84 -43.88
N GLU A 240 45.83 13.16 -43.99
CA GLU A 240 46.73 13.79 -44.94
C GLU A 240 48.18 13.82 -44.45
N ARG A 241 49.10 13.54 -45.37
CA ARG A 241 50.54 13.62 -45.16
C ARG A 241 51.11 14.81 -45.92
N LYS A 242 52.25 15.32 -45.44
CA LYS A 242 53.04 16.33 -46.15
C LYS A 242 53.46 15.79 -47.52
N GLU A 243 53.49 16.64 -48.54
CA GLU A 243 53.87 16.25 -49.91
C GLU A 243 55.25 15.59 -49.96
N ASN A 244 56.21 16.14 -49.21
CA ASN A 244 57.58 15.64 -49.07
C ASN A 244 57.77 14.66 -47.90
N TRP A 245 56.73 13.90 -47.51
CA TRP A 245 56.77 12.97 -46.37
C TRP A 245 57.94 11.96 -46.41
N LEU A 246 58.36 11.53 -47.60
CA LEU A 246 59.51 10.62 -47.78
C LEU A 246 60.80 11.20 -47.19
N ALA A 247 61.01 12.51 -47.32
CA ALA A 247 62.19 13.18 -46.78
C ALA A 247 62.18 13.21 -45.24
N PHE A 248 61.01 13.44 -44.63
CA PHE A 248 60.85 13.34 -43.18
C PHE A 248 61.10 11.92 -42.68
N LYS A 249 60.53 10.92 -43.37
CA LYS A 249 60.76 9.50 -43.06
C LYS A 249 62.25 9.15 -43.12
N GLN A 250 62.96 9.61 -44.15
CA GLN A 250 64.39 9.38 -44.27
C GLN A 250 65.19 10.04 -43.14
N VAL A 251 64.83 11.25 -42.70
CA VAL A 251 65.47 11.89 -41.54
C VAL A 251 65.27 11.06 -40.26
N LEU A 252 64.07 10.50 -40.04
CA LEU A 252 63.80 9.62 -38.91
C LEU A 252 64.64 8.33 -38.97
N GLU A 253 64.66 7.67 -40.13
CA GLU A 253 65.40 6.43 -40.36
C GLU A 253 66.92 6.64 -40.19
N ASN A 254 67.48 7.68 -40.80
CA ASN A 254 68.90 8.03 -40.69
C ASN A 254 69.32 8.32 -39.24
N ASN A 255 68.41 8.86 -38.44
CA ASN A 255 68.68 9.15 -37.03
C ASN A 255 68.29 8.01 -36.08
N GLY A 256 67.72 6.91 -36.59
CA GLY A 256 67.33 5.74 -35.80
C GLY A 256 66.11 5.96 -34.91
N ILE A 257 65.23 6.91 -35.25
CA ILE A 257 64.03 7.23 -34.46
C ILE A 257 62.94 6.21 -34.77
N ARG A 258 62.68 5.30 -33.81
CA ARG A 258 61.68 4.23 -33.96
C ARG A 258 60.31 4.59 -33.42
N TYR A 259 60.24 5.42 -32.38
CA TYR A 259 59.02 5.82 -31.71
C TYR A 259 59.13 7.25 -31.23
N LEU A 260 57.98 7.91 -31.09
CA LEU A 260 57.81 9.07 -30.24
C LEU A 260 57.09 8.64 -28.95
N TYR A 261 57.15 9.49 -27.93
CA TYR A 261 56.66 9.16 -26.60
C TYR A 261 55.76 10.25 -26.05
N HIS A 262 54.65 9.83 -25.46
CA HIS A 262 53.76 10.69 -24.67
C HIS A 262 53.61 10.08 -23.28
N PHE A 263 53.98 10.83 -22.24
CA PHE A 263 53.74 10.40 -20.87
C PHE A 263 52.37 10.89 -20.40
N THR A 264 51.66 10.04 -19.67
CA THR A 264 50.35 10.37 -19.07
C THR A 264 50.15 9.57 -17.80
N ASP A 265 49.11 9.85 -17.01
CA ASP A 265 48.76 9.00 -15.87
C ASP A 265 47.92 7.79 -16.33
N ARG A 266 48.12 6.63 -15.70
CA ARG A 266 47.34 5.41 -15.94
C ARG A 266 45.83 5.66 -15.91
N ARG A 267 45.34 6.56 -15.04
CA ARG A 267 43.92 6.91 -14.91
C ARG A 267 43.34 7.58 -16.15
N ASN A 268 44.16 8.14 -17.04
CA ASN A 268 43.70 8.75 -18.28
C ASN A 268 43.46 7.70 -19.39
N ILE A 269 44.03 6.50 -19.28
CA ILE A 269 43.97 5.45 -20.33
C ILE A 269 42.54 5.07 -20.72
N PRO A 270 41.57 4.88 -19.80
CA PRO A 270 40.19 4.59 -20.18
C PRO A 270 39.55 5.70 -21.04
N SER A 271 39.84 6.97 -20.74
CA SER A 271 39.35 8.12 -21.52
C SER A 271 39.95 8.11 -22.93
N ILE A 272 41.27 7.92 -23.05
CA ILE A 272 41.99 7.81 -24.32
C ILE A 272 41.42 6.66 -25.18
N LYS A 273 41.16 5.49 -24.58
CA LYS A 273 40.55 4.35 -25.27
C LYS A 273 39.11 4.66 -25.72
N ARG A 274 38.29 5.27 -24.85
CA ARG A 274 36.90 5.64 -25.15
C ARG A 274 36.78 6.62 -26.31
N HIS A 275 37.68 7.60 -26.38
CA HIS A 275 37.69 8.63 -27.41
C HIS A 275 38.55 8.26 -28.63
N GLY A 276 39.03 7.01 -28.71
CA GLY A 276 39.70 6.49 -29.91
C GLY A 276 41.11 7.01 -30.15
N GLY A 277 41.77 7.66 -29.17
CA GLY A 277 43.11 8.21 -29.32
C GLY A 277 43.46 9.31 -28.31
N LEU A 278 44.60 9.97 -28.51
CA LEU A 278 45.02 11.12 -27.72
C LEU A 278 44.44 12.40 -28.31
N LEU A 279 43.85 13.24 -27.46
CA LEU A 279 43.30 14.54 -27.84
C LEU A 279 44.12 15.67 -27.21
N SER A 280 44.15 16.82 -27.87
CA SER A 280 44.72 18.04 -27.30
C SER A 280 43.93 18.44 -26.05
N TRP A 281 44.59 19.10 -25.10
CA TRP A 281 43.92 19.49 -23.86
C TRP A 281 42.81 20.52 -24.12
N SER A 282 43.03 21.43 -25.09
CA SER A 282 42.05 22.44 -25.48
C SER A 282 40.81 21.81 -26.12
N TYR A 283 41.00 20.77 -26.94
CA TYR A 283 39.89 20.00 -27.49
C TYR A 283 39.07 19.35 -26.39
N CYS A 284 39.72 18.70 -25.42
CA CYS A 284 39.03 18.06 -24.31
C CYS A 284 38.20 19.07 -23.49
N GLU A 285 38.75 20.24 -23.19
CA GLU A 285 38.02 21.30 -22.47
C GLU A 285 36.80 21.80 -23.24
N LYS A 286 36.96 22.11 -24.53
CA LYS A 286 35.86 22.57 -25.40
C LYS A 286 34.73 21.55 -25.52
N HIS A 287 35.05 20.25 -25.53
CA HIS A 287 34.09 19.17 -25.67
C HIS A 287 33.70 18.51 -24.34
N LYS A 288 34.10 19.11 -23.21
CA LYS A 288 33.79 18.62 -21.85
C LYS A 288 34.23 17.16 -21.64
N ILE A 289 35.35 16.77 -22.24
CA ILE A 289 36.01 15.49 -22.04
C ILE A 289 36.91 15.60 -20.82
N ASP A 290 36.64 14.78 -19.81
CA ASP A 290 37.42 14.77 -18.58
C ASP A 290 38.81 14.14 -18.78
N ILE A 291 39.82 14.80 -18.23
CA ILE A 291 41.20 14.31 -18.12
C ILE A 291 41.48 14.21 -16.61
N PRO A 292 41.31 13.02 -16.00
CA PRO A 292 41.40 12.86 -14.55
C PRO A 292 42.71 13.41 -13.96
N ASN A 293 43.84 13.18 -14.64
CA ASN A 293 45.16 13.56 -14.16
C ASN A 293 46.04 14.12 -15.28
N PRO A 294 45.89 15.41 -15.62
CA PRO A 294 46.62 16.01 -16.73
C PRO A 294 48.12 16.14 -16.43
N GLY A 295 48.94 15.81 -17.42
CA GLY A 295 50.40 15.97 -17.34
C GLY A 295 50.88 17.43 -17.41
N GLY A 296 50.00 18.38 -17.76
CA GLY A 296 50.23 19.83 -17.73
C GLY A 296 49.38 20.52 -16.66
N GLY A 297 49.84 21.65 -16.12
CA GLY A 297 49.11 22.47 -15.16
C GLY A 297 48.60 23.78 -15.77
N ASN A 298 48.00 24.64 -14.96
CA ASN A 298 47.45 25.93 -15.42
C ASN A 298 48.50 26.82 -16.09
N LEU A 299 49.71 26.89 -15.51
CA LEU A 299 50.80 27.69 -16.09
C LEU A 299 51.17 27.21 -17.50
N SER A 300 51.32 25.90 -17.72
CA SER A 300 51.65 25.39 -19.06
C SER A 300 50.53 25.63 -20.07
N ARG A 301 49.26 25.52 -19.65
CA ARG A 301 48.10 25.80 -20.52
C ARG A 301 48.05 27.28 -20.93
N ASN A 302 48.26 28.20 -19.99
CA ASN A 302 48.33 29.64 -20.29
C ASN A 302 49.48 29.95 -21.27
N LEU A 303 50.64 29.31 -21.11
CA LEU A 303 51.78 29.49 -22.01
C LEU A 303 51.50 28.92 -23.42
N ASP A 304 50.79 27.80 -23.51
CA ASP A 304 50.32 27.24 -24.77
C ASP A 304 49.36 28.21 -25.48
N GLU A 305 48.37 28.75 -24.77
CA GLU A 305 47.42 29.73 -25.31
C GLU A 305 48.11 31.00 -25.82
N MET A 306 49.05 31.54 -25.04
CA MET A 306 49.84 32.71 -25.45
C MET A 306 50.63 32.48 -26.75
N ARG A 307 50.99 31.22 -27.05
CA ARG A 307 51.72 30.83 -28.26
C ARG A 307 50.84 30.17 -29.32
N ASN A 308 49.53 30.08 -29.09
CA ASN A 308 48.58 29.39 -29.95
C ASN A 308 48.92 27.90 -30.19
N LEU A 309 49.40 27.20 -29.15
CA LEU A 309 49.82 25.79 -29.18
C LEU A 309 48.88 24.84 -28.40
N GLN A 310 47.78 25.36 -27.86
CA GLN A 310 46.83 24.65 -27.00
C GLN A 310 46.13 23.47 -27.70
N ASP A 311 45.98 23.55 -29.02
CA ASP A 311 45.32 22.51 -29.83
C ASP A 311 46.31 21.53 -30.46
N TYR A 312 47.42 21.23 -29.78
CA TYR A 312 48.39 20.22 -30.20
C TYR A 312 48.63 19.18 -29.12
N VAL A 313 48.66 17.91 -29.54
CA VAL A 313 49.16 16.81 -28.72
C VAL A 313 50.69 16.84 -28.75
N ARG A 314 51.29 16.92 -27.56
CA ARG A 314 52.75 17.06 -27.38
C ARG A 314 53.41 15.69 -27.27
N LEU A 315 54.34 15.42 -28.16
CA LEU A 315 55.15 14.21 -28.18
C LEU A 315 56.63 14.55 -27.97
N SER A 316 57.34 13.63 -27.35
CA SER A 316 58.77 13.72 -27.07
C SER A 316 59.54 12.59 -27.75
N PHE A 317 60.85 12.75 -27.84
CA PHE A 317 61.76 11.73 -28.39
C PHE A 317 62.32 10.77 -27.33
N THR A 318 62.05 11.02 -26.05
CA THR A 318 62.63 10.30 -24.92
C THR A 318 61.57 9.71 -24.00
N THR A 319 61.88 8.57 -23.38
CA THR A 319 61.05 7.95 -22.34
C THR A 319 61.25 8.62 -20.97
N GLU A 320 62.40 9.26 -20.73
CA GLU A 320 62.73 9.91 -19.46
C GLU A 320 62.55 11.43 -19.53
N HIS A 321 61.35 11.86 -19.92
CA HIS A 321 61.07 13.27 -20.13
C HIS A 321 61.15 14.08 -18.81
N PRO A 322 61.93 15.18 -18.73
CA PRO A 322 62.06 15.97 -17.50
C PRO A 322 60.72 16.45 -16.92
N MET A 323 59.79 16.84 -17.79
CA MET A 323 58.46 17.30 -17.37
C MET A 323 57.59 16.21 -16.73
N MET A 324 57.87 14.92 -16.99
CA MET A 324 57.21 13.82 -16.30
C MET A 324 57.56 13.83 -14.82
N TYR A 325 58.86 13.95 -14.49
CA TYR A 325 59.34 14.03 -13.10
C TYR A 325 58.80 15.27 -12.38
N VAL A 326 58.73 16.42 -13.07
CA VAL A 326 58.11 17.63 -12.52
C VAL A 326 56.63 17.39 -12.23
N ALA A 327 55.88 16.80 -13.16
CA ALA A 327 54.46 16.48 -12.96
C ALA A 327 54.20 15.50 -11.81
N MET A 328 55.10 14.53 -11.61
CA MET A 328 55.04 13.62 -10.47
C MET A 328 55.33 14.35 -9.15
N LYS A 329 56.37 15.19 -9.12
CA LYS A 329 56.75 15.96 -7.93
C LYS A 329 55.65 16.94 -7.51
N ASP A 330 54.97 17.54 -8.48
CA ASP A 330 53.83 18.44 -8.26
C ASP A 330 52.54 17.68 -7.85
N GLY A 331 52.55 16.34 -7.81
CA GLY A 331 51.38 15.51 -7.49
C GLY A 331 50.30 15.49 -8.58
N ARG A 332 50.58 16.02 -9.78
CA ARG A 332 49.62 16.08 -10.91
C ARG A 332 49.35 14.70 -11.51
N ILE A 333 50.42 13.90 -11.59
CA ILE A 333 50.37 12.48 -11.98
C ILE A 333 51.01 11.65 -10.86
N SER A 334 50.49 10.45 -10.61
CA SER A 334 51.01 9.54 -9.57
C SER A 334 51.42 8.18 -10.11
N ASN A 335 50.80 7.72 -11.20
CA ASN A 335 51.13 6.46 -11.85
C ASN A 335 51.43 6.70 -13.33
N PRO A 336 52.64 7.19 -13.67
CA PRO A 336 52.99 7.53 -15.04
C PRO A 336 53.06 6.29 -15.92
N VAL A 337 52.54 6.41 -17.14
CA VAL A 337 52.69 5.45 -18.22
C VAL A 337 53.19 6.16 -19.47
N ILE A 338 53.95 5.45 -20.29
CA ILE A 338 54.56 5.99 -21.51
C ILE A 338 53.89 5.32 -22.72
N LEU A 339 53.17 6.13 -23.49
CA LEU A 339 52.61 5.73 -24.77
C LEU A 339 53.69 5.79 -25.85
N ARG A 340 53.86 4.70 -26.59
CA ARG A 340 54.72 4.63 -27.78
C ARG A 340 53.90 4.99 -29.00
N ILE A 341 54.31 6.05 -29.68
CA ILE A 341 53.63 6.59 -30.85
C ILE A 341 54.43 6.24 -32.10
N ASP A 342 53.73 5.78 -33.14
CA ASP A 342 54.31 5.53 -34.45
C ASP A 342 54.92 6.82 -35.01
N PRO A 343 56.21 6.79 -35.43
CA PRO A 343 56.91 8.00 -35.86
C PRO A 343 56.35 8.59 -37.15
N SER A 344 55.47 7.90 -37.87
CA SER A 344 54.77 8.42 -39.05
C SER A 344 53.94 9.67 -38.78
N VAL A 345 53.55 9.92 -37.52
CA VAL A 345 52.83 11.15 -37.13
C VAL A 345 53.64 12.43 -37.39
N VAL A 346 54.97 12.33 -37.50
CA VAL A 346 55.86 13.44 -37.86
C VAL A 346 55.44 14.05 -39.19
N TYR A 347 55.20 13.23 -40.21
CA TYR A 347 54.91 13.72 -41.55
C TYR A 347 53.42 13.87 -41.86
N LEU A 348 52.55 13.95 -40.85
CA LEU A 348 51.17 14.40 -41.04
C LEU A 348 51.13 15.88 -41.42
N GLN A 349 50.15 16.26 -42.22
CA GLN A 349 50.09 17.57 -42.88
C GLN A 349 50.26 18.73 -41.89
N HIS A 350 49.56 18.67 -40.76
CA HIS A 350 49.51 19.75 -39.76
C HIS A 350 50.53 19.62 -38.62
N THR A 351 51.38 18.59 -38.61
CA THR A 351 52.37 18.41 -37.55
C THR A 351 53.41 19.54 -37.57
N MET A 352 53.74 20.02 -36.37
CA MET A 352 54.77 21.02 -36.09
C MET A 352 55.89 20.42 -35.26
N TYR A 353 57.05 21.06 -35.32
CA TYR A 353 58.27 20.66 -34.61
C TYR A 353 58.77 21.82 -33.78
N ALA A 354 59.28 21.50 -32.60
CA ALA A 354 60.06 22.42 -31.79
C ALA A 354 61.42 21.78 -31.46
N ASP A 355 62.51 22.53 -31.66
CA ASP A 355 63.87 22.08 -31.35
C ASP A 355 64.14 21.94 -29.83
N MET A 356 63.29 22.54 -29.00
CA MET A 356 63.27 22.44 -27.54
C MET A 356 61.84 22.62 -27.04
N ASN A 357 61.66 22.73 -25.71
CA ASN A 357 60.35 22.98 -25.13
C ASN A 357 59.71 24.24 -25.76
N ALA A 358 58.59 24.08 -26.47
CA ALA A 358 58.04 25.16 -27.31
C ALA A 358 57.48 26.33 -26.48
N THR A 359 57.25 26.13 -25.19
CA THR A 359 56.74 27.17 -24.29
C THR A 359 57.83 27.78 -23.39
N THR A 360 59.09 27.39 -23.56
CA THR A 360 60.20 27.93 -22.77
C THR A 360 60.28 29.46 -22.87
N THR A 361 60.51 30.13 -21.74
CA THR A 361 60.69 31.59 -21.67
C THR A 361 62.17 31.99 -21.60
N LYS A 362 63.06 31.02 -21.39
CA LYS A 362 64.50 31.25 -21.24
C LYS A 362 65.24 31.44 -22.56
N ARG A 363 64.69 30.89 -23.65
CA ARG A 363 65.24 30.92 -25.01
C ARG A 363 64.10 31.01 -26.00
N THR A 364 64.40 31.41 -27.23
CA THR A 364 63.41 31.39 -28.32
C THR A 364 63.49 30.03 -29.03
N PRO A 365 62.50 29.14 -28.88
CA PRO A 365 62.49 27.86 -29.59
C PRO A 365 62.29 28.08 -31.09
N ASN A 366 62.94 27.26 -31.91
CA ASN A 366 62.58 27.16 -33.31
C ASN A 366 61.32 26.32 -33.44
N ILE A 367 60.24 26.92 -33.94
CA ILE A 367 58.96 26.26 -34.13
C ILE A 367 58.54 26.38 -35.59
N GLY A 368 58.19 25.26 -36.22
CA GLY A 368 57.71 25.29 -37.60
C GLY A 368 57.19 23.95 -38.13
N LYS A 369 56.81 23.94 -39.41
CA LYS A 369 56.15 22.80 -40.10
C LYS A 369 57.01 22.19 -41.21
N SER A 370 58.10 22.86 -41.57
CA SER A 370 58.93 22.51 -42.72
C SER A 370 59.90 21.37 -42.41
N LEU A 371 60.53 20.83 -43.45
CA LEU A 371 61.59 19.84 -43.28
C LEU A 371 62.82 20.46 -42.61
N GLU A 372 63.07 21.73 -42.89
CA GLU A 372 64.17 22.52 -42.34
C GLU A 372 63.99 22.71 -40.83
N ASP A 373 62.76 22.97 -40.38
CA ASP A 373 62.45 23.07 -38.94
C ASP A 373 62.62 21.73 -38.23
N PHE A 374 62.20 20.64 -38.87
CA PHE A 374 62.41 19.30 -38.33
C PHE A 374 63.89 18.93 -38.23
N LYS A 375 64.71 19.33 -39.21
CA LYS A 375 66.16 19.09 -39.21
C LYS A 375 66.91 19.91 -38.15
N LYS A 376 66.30 20.94 -37.56
CA LYS A 376 66.89 21.69 -36.44
C LYS A 376 66.80 20.95 -35.11
N ILE A 377 66.10 19.82 -35.04
CA ILE A 377 66.13 18.97 -33.85
C ILE A 377 67.53 18.38 -33.70
N HIS A 378 68.11 18.55 -32.52
CA HIS A 378 69.40 17.96 -32.18
C HIS A 378 69.22 16.46 -31.90
N PHE A 379 69.22 15.65 -32.97
CA PHE A 379 68.95 14.21 -32.86
C PHE A 379 69.95 13.45 -31.98
N SER A 380 71.21 13.90 -31.91
CA SER A 380 72.20 13.37 -30.96
C SER A 380 71.77 13.60 -29.51
N THR A 381 71.23 14.79 -29.24
CA THR A 381 70.81 15.24 -27.91
C THR A 381 69.57 14.51 -27.42
N VAL A 382 68.51 14.43 -28.24
CA VAL A 382 67.25 13.77 -27.86
C VAL A 382 67.38 12.25 -27.68
N LYS A 383 68.45 11.64 -28.21
CA LYS A 383 68.79 10.23 -28.02
C LYS A 383 69.67 9.95 -26.80
N ALA A 384 70.15 10.99 -26.10
CA ALA A 384 70.87 10.80 -24.86
C ALA A 384 70.00 10.05 -23.84
N HIS A 385 70.63 9.29 -22.94
CA HIS A 385 69.86 8.52 -21.97
C HIS A 385 69.12 9.45 -20.99
N LYS A 386 69.82 10.46 -20.47
CA LYS A 386 69.24 11.41 -19.51
C LYS A 386 69.60 12.84 -19.87
N HIS A 387 68.69 13.75 -19.51
CA HIS A 387 68.91 15.19 -19.62
C HIS A 387 70.23 15.65 -18.95
N PHE A 388 70.64 15.01 -17.85
CA PHE A 388 71.84 15.40 -17.11
C PHE A 388 73.15 14.88 -17.72
N ASP A 389 73.08 13.98 -18.69
CA ASP A 389 74.26 13.47 -19.41
C ASP A 389 74.77 14.48 -20.46
N LEU A 390 74.02 15.56 -20.68
CA LEU A 390 74.28 16.59 -21.66
C LEU A 390 74.94 17.83 -21.02
N ASP A 391 75.76 18.50 -21.84
CA ASP A 391 76.30 19.82 -21.54
C ASP A 391 75.16 20.82 -21.28
N GLU A 392 75.42 21.81 -20.44
CA GLU A 392 74.40 22.77 -19.99
C GLU A 392 73.73 23.52 -21.15
N ASN A 393 74.47 23.76 -22.23
CA ASN A 393 73.96 24.42 -23.44
C ASN A 393 73.05 23.52 -24.29
N GLU A 394 73.24 22.20 -24.25
CA GLU A 394 72.48 21.20 -25.02
C GLU A 394 71.23 20.71 -24.29
N ARG A 395 71.22 20.78 -22.96
CA ARG A 395 70.10 20.38 -22.10
C ARG A 395 68.71 20.86 -22.56
N PRO A 396 68.50 22.12 -22.98
CA PRO A 396 67.19 22.57 -23.47
C PRO A 396 66.67 21.76 -24.67
N TYR A 397 67.56 21.36 -25.59
CA TYR A 397 67.20 20.63 -26.81
C TYR A 397 66.80 19.17 -26.53
N PHE A 398 67.09 18.64 -25.34
CA PHE A 398 66.57 17.34 -24.91
C PHE A 398 65.03 17.30 -24.84
N GLN A 399 64.41 18.47 -24.65
CA GLN A 399 62.96 18.64 -24.60
C GLN A 399 62.40 19.04 -25.97
N ALA A 400 63.05 18.69 -27.08
CA ALA A 400 62.47 18.85 -28.41
C ALA A 400 61.13 18.13 -28.53
N GLU A 401 60.21 18.70 -29.29
CA GLU A 401 58.83 18.24 -29.33
C GLU A 401 58.31 18.06 -30.76
N VAL A 402 57.48 17.03 -30.94
CA VAL A 402 56.63 16.86 -32.12
C VAL A 402 55.21 17.16 -31.68
N MET A 403 54.57 18.11 -32.35
CA MET A 403 53.25 18.64 -32.00
C MET A 403 52.25 18.24 -33.08
N VAL A 404 51.37 17.30 -32.77
CA VAL A 404 50.35 16.81 -33.71
C VAL A 404 49.05 17.55 -33.44
N MET A 405 48.44 18.14 -34.48
CA MET A 405 47.24 18.97 -34.33
C MET A 405 46.04 18.15 -33.87
N THR A 406 45.40 18.59 -32.77
CA THR A 406 44.14 18.15 -32.20
C THR A 406 44.06 16.68 -31.75
N PHE A 407 44.38 15.70 -32.60
CA PHE A 407 44.08 14.29 -32.39
C PHE A 407 45.17 13.35 -32.94
N ILE A 408 45.58 12.38 -32.13
CA ILE A 408 46.37 11.22 -32.54
C ILE A 408 45.49 9.97 -32.42
N PRO A 409 45.02 9.43 -33.55
CA PRO A 409 44.23 8.21 -33.55
C PRO A 409 44.91 7.01 -32.89
N LYS A 410 44.13 6.12 -32.29
CA LYS A 410 44.57 4.87 -31.66
C LYS A 410 45.50 4.05 -32.55
N LYS A 411 45.30 4.03 -33.88
CA LYS A 411 46.16 3.29 -34.83
C LYS A 411 47.63 3.69 -34.77
N TYR A 412 47.96 4.89 -34.30
CA TYR A 412 49.33 5.36 -34.12
C TYR A 412 49.87 5.12 -32.70
N ILE A 413 49.06 4.63 -31.75
CA ILE A 413 49.45 4.42 -30.35
C ILE A 413 49.70 2.92 -30.13
N ILE A 414 50.96 2.52 -30.26
CA ILE A 414 51.39 1.12 -30.44
C ILE A 414 51.07 0.24 -29.24
N ASN A 415 51.23 0.78 -28.04
CA ASN A 415 51.09 0.03 -26.79
C ASN A 415 49.81 0.38 -26.01
N LEU A 416 48.83 1.06 -26.60
CA LEU A 416 47.62 1.49 -25.87
C LEU A 416 46.86 0.32 -25.23
N ASP A 417 46.75 -0.80 -25.94
CA ASP A 417 46.02 -1.98 -25.47
C ASP A 417 46.78 -2.81 -24.43
N THR A 418 48.03 -2.46 -24.14
CA THR A 418 48.85 -3.12 -23.10
C THR A 418 48.56 -2.59 -21.68
N PHE A 419 47.77 -1.52 -21.57
CA PHE A 419 47.52 -0.80 -20.31
C PHE A 419 46.15 -1.01 -19.68
#